data_AF-A0A2N5DSJ4-F1
#
_entry.id   AF-A0A2N5DSJ4-F1
#
_cell.length_a   1.000
_cell.length_b   1.000
_cell.length_c   1.000
_cell.angle_alpha   90.00
_cell.angle_beta   90.00
_cell.angle_gamma   90.00
#
_symmetry.space_group_name_H-M   'P 1'
#
loop_
_entity.id
_entity.type
_entity.pdbx_description
1 polymer ?
#
loop_
_entity_poly.entity_id
_entity_poly.type
_entity_poly.pdbx_seq_one_letter_code
_entity_poly.pdbx_strand_id
1 'polypeptide(L)'
;PTRELNLAGAGITAIIWATGYVADYRWLEVNAFNEQHKPQHHRGVSSEPGVYFLGLPWLSRRGSTFIWGVWHDAKYIADQIAIQRQYQHYQSTSER
;
A
#
# COMPACT_ATOMS: atom_id res chain seq x y z
N PRO A 1 31.90 10.82 20.06
CA PRO A 1 31.56 10.96 18.62
C PRO A 1 31.38 12.44 18.25
N THR A 2 31.85 12.83 17.05
CA THR A 2 31.72 14.18 16.49
C THR A 2 30.25 14.49 16.21
N ARG A 3 29.75 15.65 16.66
CA ARG A 3 28.33 16.03 16.57
C ARG A 3 28.06 17.21 15.62
N GLU A 4 29.11 17.83 15.12
CA GLU A 4 29.03 19.03 14.29
C GLU A 4 30.08 18.98 13.17
N LEU A 5 29.74 19.60 12.03
CA LEU A 5 30.61 19.71 10.85
C LEU A 5 30.38 21.07 10.19
N ASN A 6 31.46 21.84 10.00
CA ASN A 6 31.41 23.01 9.15
C ASN A 6 31.48 22.58 7.68
N LEU A 7 30.36 22.63 6.98
CA LEU A 7 30.25 22.18 5.58
C LEU A 7 31.16 22.96 4.64
N ALA A 8 31.23 24.29 4.80
CA ALA A 8 32.07 25.15 3.98
C ALA A 8 33.56 24.89 4.22
N GLY A 9 33.97 24.76 5.49
CA GLY A 9 35.33 24.40 5.87
C GLY A 9 35.74 23.00 5.40
N ALA A 10 34.77 22.11 5.21
CA ALA A 10 34.96 20.77 4.65
C ALA A 10 34.85 20.73 3.11
N GLY A 11 34.60 21.86 2.44
CA GLY A 11 34.46 21.93 0.98
C GLY A 11 33.20 21.29 0.41
N ILE A 12 32.18 21.05 1.22
CA ILE A 12 30.91 20.44 0.80
C ILE A 12 30.00 21.53 0.22
N THR A 13 29.64 21.41 -1.07
CA THR A 13 28.85 22.43 -1.80
C THR A 13 27.42 22.00 -2.11
N ALA A 14 27.10 20.72 -2.00
CA ALA A 14 25.77 20.18 -2.29
C ALA A 14 25.40 19.06 -1.30
N ILE A 15 24.10 18.96 -1.02
CA ILE A 15 23.51 17.88 -0.22
C ILE A 15 22.45 17.21 -1.09
N ILE A 16 22.56 15.90 -1.27
CA ILE A 16 21.57 15.09 -1.98
C ILE A 16 20.81 14.25 -0.96
N TRP A 17 19.51 14.49 -0.86
CA TRP A 17 18.61 13.73 0.00
C TRP A 17 18.10 12.50 -0.74
N ALA A 18 18.80 11.37 -0.57
CA ALA A 18 18.41 10.07 -1.11
C ALA A 18 17.69 9.20 -0.04
N THR A 19 16.84 9.82 0.78
CA THR A 19 16.18 9.19 1.96
C THR A 19 14.85 8.51 1.64
N GLY A 20 14.51 8.34 0.36
CA GLY A 20 13.29 7.67 -0.08
C GLY A 20 12.07 8.57 -0.19
N TYR A 21 10.89 7.97 -0.15
CA TYR A 21 9.58 8.62 -0.29
C TYR A 21 8.56 7.96 0.66
N VAL A 22 7.41 8.60 0.82
CA VAL A 22 6.25 8.05 1.54
C VAL A 22 5.02 8.07 0.65
N ALA A 23 4.11 7.12 0.86
CA ALA A 23 2.82 7.12 0.18
C ALA A 23 1.88 8.14 0.83
N ASP A 24 1.15 8.89 0.00
CA ASP A 24 0.15 9.87 0.44
C ASP A 24 -1.24 9.43 -0.03
N TYR A 25 -2.10 9.09 0.92
CA TYR A 25 -3.46 8.61 0.67
C TYR A 25 -4.54 9.66 0.97
N ARG A 26 -4.18 10.92 1.25
CA ARG A 26 -5.15 11.96 1.64
C ARG A 26 -6.23 12.24 0.60
N TRP A 27 -6.00 11.85 -0.65
CA TRP A 27 -6.98 11.98 -1.74
C TRP A 27 -8.09 10.92 -1.70
N LEU A 28 -7.92 9.83 -0.94
CA LEU A 28 -8.88 8.73 -0.86
C LEU A 28 -9.66 8.80 0.47
N GLU A 29 -10.89 9.28 0.42
CA GLU A 29 -11.76 9.48 1.58
C GLU A 29 -12.57 8.20 1.89
N VAL A 30 -11.95 7.23 2.55
CA VAL A 30 -12.57 5.94 2.90
C VAL A 30 -12.13 5.46 4.30
N ASN A 31 -12.90 4.56 4.93
CA ASN A 31 -12.56 3.99 6.24
C ASN A 31 -11.58 2.80 6.11
N ALA A 32 -10.47 3.03 5.39
CA ALA A 32 -9.45 2.01 5.08
C ALA A 32 -8.09 2.26 5.74
N PHE A 33 -7.98 3.26 6.63
CA PHE A 33 -6.70 3.72 7.16
C PHE A 33 -6.67 3.70 8.68
N ASN A 34 -5.48 3.47 9.25
CA ASN A 34 -5.25 3.57 10.68
C ASN A 34 -4.96 5.02 11.12
N GLU A 35 -4.73 5.23 12.42
CA GLU A 35 -4.41 6.54 13.00
C GLU A 35 -3.16 7.21 12.37
N GLN A 36 -2.22 6.41 11.86
CA GLN A 36 -1.04 6.91 11.15
C GLN A 36 -1.27 7.09 9.64
N HIS A 37 -2.52 7.08 9.18
CA HIS A 37 -2.93 7.17 7.77
C HIS A 37 -2.32 6.08 6.87
N LYS A 38 -2.00 4.92 7.47
CA LYS A 38 -1.53 3.75 6.72
C LYS A 38 -2.71 2.85 6.37
N PRO A 39 -2.73 2.27 5.15
CA PRO A 39 -3.72 1.28 4.75
C PRO A 39 -3.86 0.15 5.78
N GLN A 40 -5.07 -0.05 6.29
CA GLN A 40 -5.46 -1.25 7.02
C GLN A 40 -5.91 -2.29 6.00
N HIS A 41 -5.12 -3.36 5.88
CA HIS A 41 -5.41 -4.44 4.95
C HIS A 41 -4.83 -5.77 5.42
N HIS A 42 -5.37 -6.86 4.88
CA HIS A 42 -4.72 -8.17 4.90
C HIS A 42 -4.37 -8.56 3.47
N ARG A 43 -3.07 -8.68 3.17
CA ARG A 43 -2.54 -9.01 1.83
C ARG A 43 -3.16 -8.17 0.68
N GLY A 44 -3.44 -6.89 0.95
CA GLY A 44 -4.01 -5.96 -0.02
C GLY A 44 -5.53 -5.86 -0.02
N VAL A 45 -6.24 -6.71 0.72
CA VAL A 45 -7.70 -6.56 0.92
C VAL A 45 -7.95 -5.61 2.09
N SER A 46 -8.63 -4.49 1.85
CA SER A 46 -8.89 -3.48 2.87
C SER A 46 -9.95 -3.93 3.89
N SER A 47 -10.00 -3.24 5.04
CA SER A 47 -11.16 -3.23 5.93
C SER A 47 -12.42 -2.64 5.27
N GLU A 48 -12.26 -1.68 4.35
CA GLU A 48 -13.37 -1.07 3.61
C GLU A 48 -13.74 -1.94 2.39
N PRO A 49 -15.00 -2.38 2.25
CA PRO A 49 -15.45 -3.14 1.09
C PRO A 49 -15.27 -2.37 -0.22
N GLY A 50 -14.74 -3.04 -1.25
CA GLY A 50 -14.48 -2.42 -2.56
C GLY A 50 -13.15 -1.66 -2.67
N VAL A 51 -12.40 -1.51 -1.56
CA VAL A 51 -11.06 -0.90 -1.58
C VAL A 51 -9.99 -1.99 -1.48
N TYR A 52 -8.98 -1.90 -2.35
CA TYR A 52 -7.87 -2.84 -2.39
C TYR A 52 -6.55 -2.10 -2.63
N PHE A 53 -5.47 -2.61 -2.04
CA PHE A 53 -4.13 -2.03 -2.12
C PHE A 53 -3.16 -3.02 -2.78
N LEU A 54 -2.49 -2.57 -3.84
CA LEU A 54 -1.50 -3.35 -4.57
C LEU A 54 -0.15 -2.61 -4.57
N GLY A 55 0.95 -3.37 -4.60
CA GLY A 55 2.29 -2.80 -4.70
C GLY A 55 2.87 -2.32 -3.37
N LEU A 56 2.20 -2.58 -2.25
CA LEU A 56 2.71 -2.26 -0.92
C LEU A 56 3.86 -3.21 -0.52
N PRO A 57 4.78 -2.76 0.35
CA PRO A 57 5.77 -3.65 0.93
C PRO A 57 5.10 -4.75 1.75
N TRP A 58 5.62 -5.97 1.62
CA TRP A 58 5.22 -7.12 2.42
C TRP A 58 3.73 -7.48 2.34
N LEU A 59 3.14 -7.45 1.14
CA LEU A 59 1.81 -8.03 0.93
C LEU A 59 1.87 -9.56 1.06
N SER A 60 2.13 -10.28 -0.03
CA SER A 60 2.45 -11.71 0.06
C SER A 60 3.93 -11.97 0.32
N ARG A 61 4.82 -11.05 -0.08
CA ARG A 61 6.27 -11.26 -0.05
C ARG A 61 7.07 -9.96 -0.12
N ARG A 62 8.38 -10.05 0.13
CA ARG A 62 9.30 -8.92 -0.06
C ARG A 62 9.27 -8.35 -1.47
N GLY A 63 8.96 -9.19 -2.46
CA GLY A 63 8.85 -8.84 -3.87
C GLY A 63 7.62 -7.99 -4.26
N SER A 64 6.67 -7.77 -3.35
CA SER A 64 5.37 -7.15 -3.66
C SER A 64 5.46 -5.73 -4.23
N THR A 65 6.53 -4.98 -3.92
CA THR A 65 6.76 -3.62 -4.42
C THR A 65 7.43 -3.57 -5.80
N PHE A 66 7.93 -4.70 -6.30
CA PHE A 66 8.70 -4.74 -7.54
C PHE A 66 7.80 -5.12 -8.70
N ILE A 67 8.01 -4.48 -9.86
CA ILE A 67 7.28 -4.77 -11.11
C ILE A 67 7.31 -6.28 -11.43
N TRP A 68 8.46 -6.94 -11.23
CA TRP A 68 8.60 -8.37 -11.48
C TRP A 68 7.99 -9.26 -10.37
N GLY A 69 7.73 -8.72 -9.19
CA GLY A 69 7.24 -9.49 -8.03
C GLY A 69 5.75 -9.28 -7.71
N VAL A 70 5.13 -8.20 -8.18
CA VAL A 70 3.76 -7.79 -7.83
C VAL A 70 2.66 -8.71 -8.38
N TRP A 71 2.95 -9.49 -9.42
CA TRP A 71 1.94 -10.27 -10.14
C TRP A 71 1.20 -11.31 -9.28
N HIS A 72 1.85 -11.88 -8.25
CA HIS A 72 1.15 -12.78 -7.32
C HIS A 72 0.10 -12.04 -6.48
N ASP A 73 0.44 -10.84 -6.01
CA ASP A 73 -0.50 -9.99 -5.26
C ASP A 73 -1.64 -9.52 -6.16
N ALA A 74 -1.34 -9.15 -7.40
CA ALA A 74 -2.33 -8.74 -8.38
C ALA A 74 -3.33 -9.87 -8.66
N LYS A 75 -2.84 -11.10 -8.89
CA LYS A 75 -3.70 -12.26 -9.07
C LYS A 75 -4.58 -12.50 -7.83
N TYR A 76 -3.98 -12.49 -6.64
CA TYR A 76 -4.72 -12.71 -5.40
C TYR A 76 -5.84 -11.69 -5.21
N ILE A 77 -5.54 -10.39 -5.39
CA ILE A 77 -6.54 -9.31 -5.26
C ILE A 77 -7.65 -9.46 -6.30
N ALA A 78 -7.32 -9.79 -7.56
CA ALA A 78 -8.31 -10.03 -8.59
C ALA A 78 -9.27 -11.19 -8.22
N ASP A 79 -8.73 -12.28 -7.69
CA ASP A 79 -9.54 -13.42 -7.23
C ASP A 79 -10.47 -12.98 -6.07
N GLN A 80 -9.99 -12.17 -5.12
CA GLN A 80 -10.82 -11.63 -4.02
C GLN A 80 -11.94 -10.70 -4.52
N ILE A 81 -11.65 -9.84 -5.50
CA ILE A 81 -12.65 -8.97 -6.12
C ILE A 81 -13.75 -9.80 -6.79
N ALA A 82 -13.37 -10.85 -7.54
CA ALA A 82 -14.32 -11.72 -8.22
C ALA A 82 -15.24 -12.44 -7.21
N ILE A 83 -14.66 -12.97 -6.13
CA ILE A 83 -15.41 -13.63 -5.06
C ILE A 83 -16.41 -12.65 -4.41
N GLN A 84 -15.98 -11.44 -4.03
CA GLN A 84 -16.89 -10.46 -3.42
C GLN A 84 -18.02 -10.07 -4.37
N ARG A 85 -17.74 -9.85 -5.66
CA ARG A 85 -18.78 -9.54 -6.65
C ARG A 85 -19.79 -10.68 -6.79
N GLN A 86 -19.34 -11.93 -6.79
CA GLN A 86 -20.24 -13.08 -6.82
C GLN A 86 -21.19 -13.10 -5.61
N TYR A 87 -20.68 -12.84 -4.41
CA TYR A 87 -21.53 -12.74 -3.21
C TYR A 87 -22.52 -11.56 -3.27
N GLN A 88 -22.09 -10.40 -3.77
CA GLN A 88 -22.98 -9.23 -3.94
C GLN A 88 -24.10 -9.49 -4.96
N HIS A 89 -23.82 -10.24 -6.02
CA HIS A 89 -24.82 -10.61 -7.02
C HIS A 89 -25.69 -11.80 -6.61
N TYR A 90 -25.36 -12.49 -5.52
CA TYR A 90 -26.17 -13.56 -4.98
C TYR A 90 -27.42 -12.97 -4.32
N GLN A 91 -28.46 -12.72 -5.12
CA GLN A 91 -29.81 -12.50 -4.59
C GLN A 91 -30.21 -13.76 -3.83
N SER A 92 -30.53 -13.62 -2.55
CA SER A 92 -31.04 -14.72 -1.76
C SER A 92 -32.29 -15.27 -2.46
N THR A 93 -32.29 -16.56 -2.79
CA THR A 93 -33.46 -17.29 -3.28
C THR A 93 -34.59 -17.34 -2.22
N SER A 94 -34.52 -16.52 -1.17
CA SER A 94 -35.44 -16.49 -0.04
C SER A 94 -36.52 -15.40 -0.16
N GLU A 95 -36.49 -14.59 -1.22
CA GLU A 95 -37.52 -13.56 -1.53
C GLU A 95 -38.38 -13.91 -2.76
N ARG A 96 -38.50 -15.19 -3.12
CA ARG A 96 -39.46 -15.67 -4.13
C ARG A 96 -40.52 -16.58 -3.52
#